data_AF-A0A7X4A286-F1
#
_entry.id   AF-A0A7X4A286-F1
#
_cell.length_a   1.000
_cell.length_b   1.000
_cell.length_c   1.000
_cell.angle_alpha   90.00
_cell.angle_beta   90.00
_cell.angle_gamma   90.00
#
_symmetry.space_group_name_H-M   'P 1'
#
loop_
_entity.id
_entity.type
_entity.pdbx_description
1 polymer ?
#
loop_
_entity_poly.entity_id
_entity_poly.type
_entity_poly.pdbx_seq_one_letter_code
_entity_poly.pdbx_strand_id
1 'polypeptide(L)'
;MHQTIRPAERPDYASLPPLRPSDRQLQYAGKIAASAGIALPKDVQLDRAGLSRWIEANRHRIAHSKRVADKLPTARQIAWAERIARGRKRNIPEECYKSRELLAKWIDANSW
;
A
#
# COMPACT_ATOMS: atom_id res chain seq x y z
N MET A 1 -34.61 -47.17 -34.54
CA MET A 1 -33.89 -47.00 -33.25
C MET A 1 -33.48 -45.54 -33.13
N HIS A 2 -34.39 -44.67 -32.67
CA HIS A 2 -34.09 -43.24 -32.53
C HIS A 2 -33.38 -42.99 -31.19
N GLN A 3 -32.07 -42.80 -31.25
CA GLN A 3 -31.26 -42.46 -30.09
C GLN A 3 -31.44 -40.96 -29.81
N THR A 4 -32.22 -40.65 -28.77
CA THR A 4 -32.44 -39.28 -28.29
C THR A 4 -31.16 -38.77 -27.65
N ILE A 5 -30.50 -37.80 -28.29
CA ILE A 5 -29.34 -37.09 -27.75
C ILE A 5 -29.84 -36.21 -26.60
N ARG A 6 -29.46 -36.54 -25.35
CA ARG A 6 -29.74 -35.71 -24.17
C ARG A 6 -29.10 -34.32 -24.37
N PRO A 7 -29.82 -33.22 -24.12
CA PRO A 7 -29.20 -31.89 -24.13
C PRO A 7 -28.15 -31.83 -23.02
N ALA A 8 -26.95 -31.34 -23.35
CA ALA A 8 -25.85 -31.17 -22.40
C ALA A 8 -26.32 -30.26 -21.25
N GLU A 9 -26.40 -30.83 -20.05
CA GLU A 9 -26.72 -30.12 -18.81
C GLU A 9 -25.68 -29.02 -18.64
N ARG A 10 -26.14 -27.76 -18.58
CA ARG A 10 -25.25 -26.62 -18.32
C ARG A 10 -24.72 -26.80 -16.89
N PRO A 11 -23.39 -26.77 -16.66
CA PRO A 11 -22.86 -26.92 -15.31
C PRO A 11 -23.42 -25.82 -14.41
N ASP A 12 -23.93 -26.20 -13.26
CA ASP A 12 -24.53 -25.33 -12.26
C ASP A 12 -23.40 -24.52 -11.59
N TYR A 13 -23.02 -23.40 -12.22
CA TYR A 13 -21.96 -22.50 -11.73
C TYR A 13 -22.21 -21.98 -10.30
N ALA A 14 -23.42 -22.14 -9.76
CA ALA A 14 -23.81 -21.79 -8.40
C ALA A 14 -23.20 -22.70 -7.31
N SER A 15 -22.71 -23.89 -7.66
CA SER A 15 -22.14 -24.87 -6.72
C SER A 15 -20.62 -24.97 -6.79
N LEU A 16 -19.94 -24.06 -7.50
CA LEU A 16 -18.48 -24.07 -7.54
C LEU A 16 -17.92 -23.71 -6.16
N PRO A 17 -16.95 -24.49 -5.62
CA PRO A 17 -16.31 -24.16 -4.36
C PRO A 17 -15.72 -22.74 -4.45
N PRO A 18 -15.72 -21.97 -3.34
CA PRO A 18 -15.17 -20.62 -3.33
C PRO A 18 -13.75 -20.68 -3.88
N LEU A 19 -13.53 -19.96 -4.99
CA LEU A 19 -12.22 -19.95 -5.63
C LEU A 19 -11.22 -19.44 -4.61
N ARG A 20 -10.09 -20.15 -4.49
CA ARG A 20 -8.99 -19.69 -3.64
C ARG A 20 -8.56 -18.29 -4.11
N PRO A 21 -8.31 -17.34 -3.20
CA PRO A 21 -7.79 -16.05 -3.58
C PRO A 21 -6.45 -16.19 -4.31
N SER A 22 -6.26 -15.36 -5.33
CA SER A 22 -4.98 -15.34 -6.06
C SER A 22 -3.87 -14.81 -5.16
N ASP A 23 -2.67 -15.37 -5.30
CA ASP A 23 -1.47 -14.92 -4.58
C ASP A 23 -1.26 -13.41 -4.69
N ARG A 24 -1.54 -12.82 -5.86
CA ARG A 24 -1.48 -11.37 -6.09
C ARG A 24 -2.44 -10.59 -5.18
N GLN A 25 -3.63 -11.14 -4.90
CA GLN A 25 -4.60 -10.51 -4.02
C GLN A 25 -4.16 -10.63 -2.55
N LEU A 26 -3.60 -11.76 -2.14
CA LEU A 26 -3.05 -11.94 -0.79
C LEU A 26 -1.87 -10.99 -0.54
N GLN A 27 -0.94 -10.87 -1.49
CA GLN A 27 0.16 -9.91 -1.42
C GLN A 27 -0.34 -8.46 -1.33
N TYR A 28 -1.34 -8.09 -2.15
CA TYR A 28 -1.89 -6.74 -2.12
C TYR A 28 -2.64 -6.46 -0.82
N ALA A 29 -3.43 -7.41 -0.32
CA ALA A 29 -4.11 -7.32 0.96
C ALA A 29 -3.12 -7.23 2.13
N GLY A 30 -2.01 -7.97 2.07
CA GLY A 30 -0.90 -7.88 3.04
C GLY A 30 -0.26 -6.49 3.08
N LYS A 31 -0.06 -5.84 1.92
CA LYS A 31 0.42 -4.45 1.87
C LYS A 31 -0.56 -3.47 2.52
N ILE A 32 -1.85 -3.68 2.30
CA ILE A 32 -2.90 -2.85 2.91
C ILE A 32 -2.91 -3.05 4.44
N ALA A 33 -2.84 -4.30 4.88
CA ALA A 33 -2.78 -4.70 6.28
C ALA A 33 -1.58 -4.04 7.00
N ALA A 34 -0.38 -4.16 6.41
CA ALA A 34 0.84 -3.52 6.91
C ALA A 34 0.73 -1.99 6.96
N SER A 35 0.19 -1.36 5.92
CA SER A 35 -0.01 0.09 5.87
C SER A 35 -1.03 0.60 6.89
N ALA A 36 -1.98 -0.24 7.28
CA ALA A 36 -3.06 0.10 8.21
C ALA A 36 -2.76 -0.36 9.65
N GLY A 37 -1.68 -1.11 9.88
CA GLY A 37 -1.37 -1.71 11.19
C GLY A 37 -2.39 -2.75 11.65
N ILE A 38 -3.14 -3.36 10.74
CA ILE A 38 -4.17 -4.38 11.04
C ILE A 38 -3.71 -5.75 10.54
N ALA A 39 -4.04 -6.82 11.26
CA ALA A 39 -3.81 -8.18 10.78
C ALA A 39 -4.85 -8.54 9.70
N LEU A 40 -4.44 -9.24 8.65
CA LEU A 40 -5.36 -9.75 7.62
C LEU A 40 -6.18 -10.91 8.23
N PRO A 41 -7.53 -10.80 8.36
CA PRO A 41 -8.34 -11.86 8.96
C PRO A 41 -8.20 -13.19 8.20
N LYS A 42 -8.18 -14.33 8.90
CA LYS A 42 -8.01 -15.64 8.26
C LYS A 42 -9.18 -16.00 7.36
N ASP A 43 -10.40 -15.61 7.73
CA ASP A 43 -11.61 -15.87 6.94
C ASP A 43 -11.56 -15.23 5.56
N VAL A 44 -11.04 -14.00 5.45
CA VAL A 44 -10.89 -13.33 4.14
C VAL A 44 -9.74 -13.90 3.32
N GLN A 45 -8.83 -14.68 3.91
CA GLN A 45 -7.75 -15.37 3.17
C GLN A 45 -8.24 -16.66 2.49
N LEU A 46 -9.40 -17.19 2.90
CA LEU A 46 -9.97 -18.41 2.32
C LEU A 46 -10.99 -18.12 1.22
N ASP A 47 -11.61 -16.93 1.25
CA ASP A 47 -12.64 -16.52 0.30
C ASP A 47 -12.17 -15.39 -0.63
N ARG A 48 -12.13 -15.65 -1.94
CA ARG A 48 -11.73 -14.66 -2.96
C ARG A 48 -12.66 -13.46 -3.02
N ALA A 49 -13.97 -13.65 -2.86
CA ALA A 49 -14.94 -12.56 -2.91
C ALA A 49 -14.79 -11.64 -1.69
N GLY A 50 -14.67 -12.23 -0.50
CA GLY A 50 -14.39 -11.58 0.76
C GLY A 50 -13.07 -10.83 0.74
N LEU A 51 -12.00 -11.44 0.23
CA LEU A 51 -10.71 -10.75 0.06
C LEU A 51 -10.84 -9.53 -0.85
N SER A 52 -11.53 -9.66 -1.97
CA SER A 52 -11.71 -8.56 -2.93
C SER A 52 -12.50 -7.40 -2.32
N ARG A 53 -13.59 -7.70 -1.59
CA ARG A 53 -14.39 -6.70 -0.86
C ARG A 53 -13.58 -6.01 0.23
N TRP A 54 -12.77 -6.77 0.97
CA TRP A 54 -11.89 -6.24 2.00
C TRP A 54 -10.81 -5.32 1.41
N ILE A 55 -10.18 -5.73 0.30
CA ILE A 55 -9.22 -4.92 -0.44
C ILE A 55 -9.85 -3.60 -0.88
N GLU A 56 -11.02 -3.65 -1.51
CA GLU A 56 -11.74 -2.47 -2.00
C GLU A 56 -12.06 -1.49 -0.86
N ALA A 57 -12.54 -2.01 0.27
CA ALA A 57 -12.84 -1.21 1.45
C ALA A 57 -11.58 -0.57 2.07
N ASN A 58 -10.40 -1.19 1.98
CA ASN A 58 -9.20 -0.76 2.70
C ASN A 58 -8.10 -0.15 1.81
N ARG A 59 -8.22 -0.19 0.47
CA ARG A 59 -7.22 0.34 -0.50
C ARG A 59 -6.81 1.79 -0.26
N HIS A 60 -7.72 2.61 0.29
CA HIS A 60 -7.47 4.02 0.57
C HIS A 60 -6.39 4.23 1.66
N ARG A 61 -6.17 3.23 2.51
CA ARG A 61 -5.18 3.30 3.60
C ARG A 61 -3.74 3.35 3.09
N ILE A 62 -3.43 2.58 2.03
CA ILE A 62 -2.13 2.67 1.33
C ILE A 62 -1.93 4.06 0.74
N ALA A 63 -2.96 4.60 0.08
CA ALA A 63 -2.86 5.91 -0.56
C ALA A 63 -2.62 7.02 0.46
N HIS A 64 -3.23 6.93 1.65
CA HIS A 64 -3.02 7.89 2.74
C HIS A 64 -1.59 7.81 3.29
N SER A 65 -1.10 6.61 3.61
CA SER A 65 0.28 6.41 4.09
C SER A 65 1.32 6.94 3.10
N LYS A 66 1.14 6.66 1.80
CA LYS A 66 2.01 7.20 0.75
C LYS A 66 1.98 8.74 0.70
N ARG A 67 0.80 9.36 0.77
CA ARG A 67 0.68 10.84 0.78
C ARG A 67 1.36 11.49 1.99
N VAL A 68 1.32 10.84 3.15
CA VAL A 68 2.05 11.32 4.35
C VAL A 68 3.56 11.19 4.13
N ALA A 69 4.00 10.05 3.60
CA ALA A 69 5.42 9.83 3.26
C ALA A 69 5.95 10.83 2.21
N ASP A 70 5.13 11.21 1.21
CA ASP A 70 5.49 12.21 0.20
C ASP A 70 5.69 13.61 0.79
N LYS A 71 5.01 13.94 1.90
CA LYS A 71 5.15 15.21 2.61
C LYS A 71 6.36 15.24 3.55
N LEU A 72 6.80 14.07 4.03
CA LEU A 72 7.98 13.97 4.88
C LEU A 72 9.27 14.15 4.05
N PRO A 73 10.32 14.75 4.62
CA PRO A 73 11.59 14.86 3.93
C PRO A 73 12.16 13.47 3.62
N THR A 74 12.71 13.34 2.42
CA THR A 74 13.36 12.09 2.01
C THR A 74 14.69 11.90 2.75
N ALA A 75 15.09 10.63 2.99
CA ALA A 75 16.36 10.31 3.64
C ALA A 75 17.57 10.99 2.97
N ARG A 76 17.54 11.13 1.63
CA ARG A 76 18.57 11.86 0.88
C ARG A 76 18.62 13.34 1.24
N GLN A 77 17.48 14.00 1.36
CA GLN A 77 17.44 15.42 1.75
C GLN A 77 17.93 15.59 3.19
N ILE A 78 17.57 14.69 4.10
CA ILE A 78 18.06 14.70 5.49
C ILE A 78 19.59 14.58 5.50
N ALA A 79 20.15 13.56 4.84
CA ALA A 79 21.59 13.37 4.78
C ALA A 79 22.33 14.58 4.17
N TRP A 80 21.75 15.22 3.15
CA TRP A 80 22.33 16.41 2.55
C TRP A 80 22.26 17.62 3.49
N ALA A 81 21.12 17.84 4.15
CA ALA A 81 20.96 18.87 5.16
C ALA A 81 21.96 18.68 6.31
N GLU A 82 22.12 17.45 6.81
CA GLU A 82 23.04 17.11 7.89
C GLU A 82 24.50 17.39 7.52
N ARG A 83 24.87 17.12 6.26
CA ARG A 83 26.20 17.45 5.74
C ARG A 83 26.46 18.97 5.76
N ILE A 84 25.48 19.77 5.33
CA ILE A 84 25.56 21.23 5.35
C ILE A 84 25.62 21.76 6.79
N ALA A 85 24.75 21.24 7.67
CA ALA A 85 24.67 21.55 9.09
C ALA A 85 26.03 21.36 9.78
N ARG A 86 26.66 20.20 9.54
CA ARG A 86 27.99 19.87 10.06
C ARG A 86 29.07 20.81 9.53
N GLY A 87 29.08 21.09 8.24
CA GLY A 87 30.06 21.99 7.61
C GLY A 87 29.96 23.43 8.12
N ARG A 88 28.73 23.92 8.34
CA ARG A 88 28.45 25.30 8.78
C ARG A 88 28.31 25.45 10.30
N LYS A 89 28.52 24.38 11.07
CA LYS A 89 28.30 24.32 12.53
C LYS A 89 26.92 24.89 12.95
N ARG A 90 25.89 24.62 12.15
CA ARG A 90 24.50 25.02 12.40
C ARG A 90 23.67 23.77 12.62
N ASN A 91 22.61 23.89 13.42
CA ASN A 91 21.66 22.79 13.58
C ASN A 91 20.49 22.94 12.59
N ILE A 92 19.89 21.81 12.21
CA ILE A 92 18.66 21.80 11.41
C ILE A 92 17.47 21.98 12.36
N PRO A 93 16.58 22.96 12.13
CA PRO A 93 15.37 23.10 12.92
C PRO A 93 14.50 21.84 12.87
N GLU A 94 13.87 21.46 13.99
CA GLU A 94 13.03 20.26 14.07
C GLU A 94 11.84 20.30 13.08
N GLU A 95 11.34 21.50 12.76
CA GLU A 95 10.24 21.72 11.83
C GLU A 95 10.61 21.31 10.39
N CYS A 96 11.89 21.43 10.03
CA CYS A 96 12.38 20.98 8.74
C CYS A 96 12.26 19.45 8.60
N TYR A 97 12.33 18.68 9.68
CA TYR A 97 12.13 17.22 9.62
C TYR A 97 10.67 16.81 9.40
N LYS A 98 9.72 17.74 9.61
CA LYS A 98 8.28 17.47 9.49
C LYS A 98 7.76 17.73 8.07
N SER A 99 8.51 18.46 7.24
CA SER A 99 8.11 18.78 5.86
C SER A 99 9.29 18.77 4.89
N ARG A 100 9.12 18.02 3.81
CA ARG A 100 10.04 17.96 2.67
C ARG A 100 10.37 19.34 2.11
N GLU A 101 9.37 20.21 2.03
CA GLU A 101 9.52 21.54 1.45
C GLU A 101 10.27 22.48 2.40
N LEU A 102 10.02 22.38 3.70
CA LEU A 102 10.76 23.14 4.71
C LEU A 102 12.24 22.73 4.74
N LEU A 103 12.53 21.42 4.67
CA LEU A 103 13.90 20.96 4.59
C LEU A 103 14.57 21.42 3.28
N ALA A 104 13.88 21.36 2.16
CA ALA A 104 14.40 21.83 0.87
C ALA A 104 14.75 23.32 0.91
N LYS A 105 13.85 24.17 1.44
CA LYS A 105 14.11 25.62 1.61
C LYS A 105 15.27 25.90 2.55
N TRP A 106 15.37 25.15 3.65
CA TRP A 106 16.49 25.29 4.58
C TRP A 106 17.82 24.94 3.91
N ILE A 107 17.83 23.84 3.14
CA ILE A 107 19.04 23.44 2.42
C ILE A 107 19.44 24.52 1.40
N ASP A 108 18.52 24.98 0.57
CA ASP A 108 18.76 26.00 -0.47
C ASP A 108 19.37 27.27 0.14
N ALA A 109 18.78 27.78 1.22
CA ALA A 109 19.27 28.95 1.96
C ALA A 109 20.69 28.75 2.56
N ASN A 110 21.11 27.50 2.75
CA ASN A 110 22.40 27.13 3.30
C ASN A 110 23.29 26.42 2.28
N SER A 111 23.03 26.48 0.96
CA SER A 111 23.79 25.73 -0.06
C SER A 111 24.74 26.59 -0.92
N TRP A 112 25.10 27.79 -0.50
CA TRP A 112 26.03 28.66 -1.23
C TRP A 112 27.50 28.20 -1.17
#